data_AF-A0A1Y5KAS5-F1
#
_entry.id   AF-A0A1Y5KAS5-F1
#
_cell.length_a   1.000
_cell.length_b   1.000
_cell.length_c   1.000
_cell.angle_alpha   90.00
_cell.angle_beta   90.00
_cell.angle_gamma   90.00
#
_symmetry.space_group_name_H-M   'P 1'
#
loop_
_entity.id
_entity.type
_entity.pdbx_description
1 polymer ?
#
loop_
_entity_poly.entity_id
_entity_poly.type
_entity_poly.pdbx_seq_one_letter_code
_entity_poly.pdbx_strand_id
1 'polypeptide(L)'
;MGTARMEGVTVAVTGPRKAEEIGRMIAKFGGETVVRPAQGTVFLDDSMIEKQLRDLIRQPADWLLLTTGVGTEALLQTSERLGLTAPFLEALGKMKVGARGYKTVNVLRKLGITPVIRDNDGTTAGMLAEMGDADLRGKRVVLQLYGDPAPKITGKLRERGAVCEELLPYRHVPPEGDSVEVLIDEVLRGAVQAVAFTSTVQVRCVMNVAAALGKREALLRAFGDGVLAVAVGKVTAEALTEEGVERVLYPEEERMGSMVVAISKYYGSRSAISGEECGKDKEDEEGKRGEADEEGRYGKKGKNGEESKEGKEGEKSEADEFAAVAGIAGDCAASGMKL
;
A
#
# COMPACT_ATOMS: atom_id res chain seq x y z
N MET A 1 -17.20 24.06 9.01
CA MET A 1 -17.82 22.72 8.89
C MET A 1 -17.16 22.04 7.70
N GLY A 2 -16.40 20.97 7.92
CA GLY A 2 -15.74 20.25 6.83
C GLY A 2 -16.78 19.66 5.90
N THR A 3 -16.55 19.74 4.58
CA THR A 3 -17.43 19.11 3.59
C THR A 3 -17.48 17.61 3.87
N ALA A 4 -18.67 17.09 4.16
CA ALA A 4 -18.88 15.66 4.34
C ALA A 4 -18.72 14.99 2.97
N ARG A 5 -17.55 14.37 2.75
CA ARG A 5 -17.14 13.81 1.45
C ARG A 5 -17.28 12.28 1.41
N MET A 6 -17.68 11.69 2.53
CA MET A 6 -17.79 10.25 2.73
C MET A 6 -19.16 9.84 3.31
N GLU A 7 -20.19 10.67 3.17
CA GLU A 7 -21.56 10.28 3.56
C GLU A 7 -21.97 8.99 2.82
N GLY A 8 -22.50 8.02 3.58
CA GLY A 8 -22.88 6.71 3.05
C GLY A 8 -21.69 5.80 2.69
N VAL A 9 -20.46 6.17 3.03
CA VAL A 9 -19.26 5.36 2.79
C VAL A 9 -18.86 4.65 4.08
N THR A 10 -19.01 3.32 4.09
CA THR A 10 -18.47 2.46 5.13
C THR A 10 -17.11 1.91 4.71
N VAL A 11 -16.10 2.12 5.55
CA VAL A 11 -14.73 1.64 5.32
C VAL A 11 -14.39 0.51 6.30
N ALA A 12 -14.03 -0.65 5.77
CA ALA A 12 -13.46 -1.73 6.57
C ALA A 12 -11.97 -1.47 6.84
N VAL A 13 -11.56 -1.52 8.12
CA VAL A 13 -10.16 -1.36 8.52
C VAL A 13 -9.61 -2.72 8.97
N THR A 14 -8.56 -3.18 8.29
CA THR A 14 -8.02 -4.54 8.50
C THR A 14 -6.92 -4.64 9.55
N GLY A 15 -6.37 -3.50 9.97
CA GLY A 15 -5.36 -3.43 11.03
C GLY A 15 -6.01 -3.23 12.39
N PRO A 16 -5.78 -4.10 13.40
CA PRO A 16 -6.31 -3.88 14.75
C PRO A 16 -5.61 -2.72 15.46
N ARG A 17 -4.33 -2.49 15.16
CA ARG A 17 -3.56 -1.38 15.72
C ARG A 17 -4.04 -0.08 15.08
N LYS A 18 -4.38 0.91 15.90
CA LYS A 18 -4.85 2.24 15.48
C LYS A 18 -6.18 2.25 14.71
N ALA A 19 -6.96 1.17 14.74
CA ALA A 19 -8.28 1.11 14.13
C ALA A 19 -9.19 2.27 14.60
N GLU A 20 -9.18 2.57 15.90
CA GLU A 20 -9.94 3.70 16.47
C GLU A 20 -9.45 5.07 15.96
N GLU A 21 -8.14 5.25 15.80
CA GLU A 21 -7.57 6.50 15.29
C GLU A 21 -7.99 6.72 13.84
N ILE A 22 -7.91 5.66 13.02
CA ILE A 22 -8.38 5.65 11.63
C ILE A 22 -9.88 5.93 11.58
N GLY A 23 -10.68 5.27 12.42
CA GLY A 23 -12.13 5.48 12.51
C GLY A 23 -12.50 6.92 12.86
N ARG A 24 -11.80 7.55 13.82
CA ARG A 24 -11.99 8.97 14.12
C ARG A 24 -11.67 9.88 12.93
N MET A 25 -10.65 9.56 12.15
CA MET A 25 -10.32 10.35 10.94
C MET A 25 -11.37 10.18 9.85
N ILE A 26 -11.91 8.97 9.65
CA ILE A 26 -12.98 8.69 8.68
C ILE A 26 -14.27 9.41 9.08
N ALA A 27 -14.64 9.35 10.37
CA ALA A 27 -15.82 10.04 10.90
C ALA A 27 -15.78 11.56 10.70
N LYS A 28 -14.58 12.19 10.76
CA LYS A 28 -14.42 13.62 10.45
C LYS A 28 -14.80 14.00 9.02
N PHE A 29 -14.79 13.05 8.09
CA PHE A 29 -15.22 13.24 6.70
C PHE A 29 -16.65 12.72 6.43
N GLY A 30 -17.37 12.27 7.46
CA GLY A 30 -18.75 11.77 7.36
C GLY A 30 -18.89 10.28 7.04
N GLY A 31 -17.77 9.54 7.00
CA GLY A 31 -17.79 8.09 6.74
C GLY A 31 -17.96 7.26 8.01
N GLU A 32 -18.31 5.99 7.82
CA GLU A 32 -18.40 4.99 8.88
C GLU A 32 -17.24 4.00 8.82
N THR A 33 -16.94 3.35 9.93
CA THR A 33 -15.84 2.37 10.02
C THR A 33 -16.30 1.08 10.64
N VAL A 34 -15.96 -0.04 10.00
CA VAL A 34 -16.05 -1.38 10.58
C VAL A 34 -14.64 -1.95 10.75
N VAL A 35 -14.36 -2.57 11.89
CA VAL A 35 -13.05 -3.16 12.17
C VAL A 35 -13.12 -4.65 11.84
N ARG A 36 -12.26 -5.10 10.92
CA ARG A 36 -12.17 -6.50 10.46
C ARG A 36 -10.72 -6.95 10.48
N PRO A 37 -10.14 -7.25 11.66
CA PRO A 37 -8.75 -7.64 11.76
C PRO A 37 -8.42 -8.79 10.82
N ALA A 38 -7.44 -8.59 9.94
CA ALA A 38 -6.98 -9.57 8.96
C ALA A 38 -5.49 -9.89 9.13
N GLN A 39 -4.99 -9.76 10.36
CA GLN A 39 -3.60 -10.06 10.67
C GLN A 39 -3.56 -11.01 11.86
N GLY A 40 -3.15 -12.26 11.60
CA GLY A 40 -2.85 -13.22 12.65
C GLY A 40 -1.39 -13.16 13.09
N THR A 41 -0.92 -14.23 13.73
CA THR A 41 0.40 -14.24 14.36
C THR A 41 1.48 -14.72 13.40
N VAL A 42 2.60 -14.01 13.36
CA VAL A 42 3.78 -14.36 12.57
C VAL A 42 4.80 -15.01 13.49
N PHE A 43 5.19 -16.24 13.21
CA PHE A 43 6.25 -16.95 13.95
C PHE A 43 7.42 -17.27 13.04
N LEU A 44 8.64 -17.26 13.59
CA LEU A 44 9.82 -17.80 12.91
C LEU A 44 9.69 -19.33 12.85
N ASP A 45 9.92 -19.91 11.68
CA ASP A 45 10.13 -21.35 11.56
C ASP A 45 11.63 -21.64 11.65
N ASP A 46 12.11 -21.79 12.89
CA ASP A 46 13.53 -22.00 13.20
C ASP A 46 14.11 -23.21 12.44
N SER A 47 13.34 -24.29 12.31
CA SER A 47 13.83 -25.50 11.63
C SER A 47 14.08 -25.29 10.14
N MET A 48 13.20 -24.52 9.51
CA MET A 48 13.22 -24.27 8.08
C MET A 48 14.29 -23.25 7.72
N ILE A 49 14.37 -22.13 8.45
CA ILE A 49 15.40 -21.10 8.25
C ILE A 49 16.81 -21.67 8.50
N GLU A 50 16.99 -22.53 9.49
CA GLU A 50 18.28 -23.20 9.75
C GLU A 50 18.72 -24.06 8.57
N LYS A 51 17.81 -24.88 8.04
CA LYS A 51 18.09 -25.73 6.87
C LYS A 51 18.47 -24.87 5.67
N GLN A 52 17.66 -23.86 5.35
CA GLN A 52 17.92 -22.97 4.21
C GLN A 52 19.21 -22.18 4.35
N LEU A 53 19.54 -21.72 5.56
CA LEU A 53 20.80 -21.04 5.84
C LEU A 53 21.99 -21.98 5.61
N ARG A 54 21.93 -23.23 6.11
CA ARG A 54 22.99 -24.22 5.89
C ARG A 54 23.15 -24.57 4.41
N ASP A 55 22.04 -24.72 3.69
CA ASP A 55 22.04 -24.99 2.25
C ASP A 55 22.66 -23.81 1.48
N LEU A 56 22.32 -22.57 1.84
CA LEU A 56 22.88 -21.34 1.25
C LEU A 56 24.38 -21.18 1.52
N ILE A 57 24.86 -21.57 2.71
CA ILE A 57 26.30 -21.57 3.05
C ILE A 57 27.03 -22.64 2.25
N ARG A 58 26.50 -23.87 2.19
CA ARG A 58 27.13 -25.00 1.50
C ARG A 58 27.17 -24.79 -0.01
N GLN A 59 26.12 -24.20 -0.56
CA GLN A 59 25.97 -23.89 -1.98
C GLN A 59 25.52 -22.44 -2.14
N PRO A 60 26.48 -21.50 -2.21
CA PRO A 60 26.19 -20.09 -2.49
C PRO A 60 25.35 -19.95 -3.77
N ALA A 61 24.35 -19.07 -3.73
CA ALA A 61 23.57 -18.72 -4.91
C ALA A 61 24.34 -17.75 -5.80
N ASP A 62 23.97 -17.65 -7.08
CA ASP A 62 24.49 -16.55 -7.93
C ASP A 62 23.93 -15.21 -7.44
N TRP A 63 22.66 -15.21 -7.00
CA TRP A 63 21.97 -14.04 -6.44
C TRP A 63 21.26 -14.36 -5.12
N LEU A 64 21.37 -13.45 -4.17
CA LEU A 64 20.54 -13.42 -2.96
C LEU A 64 19.76 -12.11 -2.94
N LEU A 65 18.44 -12.19 -3.07
CA LEU A 65 17.54 -11.05 -3.06
C LEU A 65 16.82 -10.98 -1.71
N LEU A 66 17.09 -9.92 -0.94
CA LEU A 66 16.54 -9.74 0.40
C LEU A 66 15.41 -8.72 0.37
N THR A 67 14.20 -9.14 0.76
CA THR A 67 13.02 -8.27 0.68
C THR A 67 12.69 -7.56 1.99
N THR A 68 13.16 -8.04 3.14
CA THR A 68 12.83 -7.43 4.43
C THR A 68 14.02 -7.35 5.38
N GLY A 69 14.12 -6.24 6.11
CA GLY A 69 15.12 -6.09 7.16
C GLY A 69 14.96 -7.15 8.26
N VAL A 70 13.71 -7.46 8.64
CA VAL A 70 13.40 -8.44 9.68
C VAL A 70 13.82 -9.86 9.25
N GLY A 71 13.55 -10.27 8.00
CA GLY A 71 14.03 -11.56 7.50
C GLY A 71 15.55 -11.63 7.31
N THR A 72 16.19 -10.50 6.99
CA THR A 72 17.66 -10.41 6.94
C THR A 72 18.27 -10.53 8.34
N GLU A 73 17.67 -9.89 9.35
CA GLU A 73 18.06 -10.03 10.76
C GLU A 73 17.85 -11.47 11.24
N ALA A 74 16.75 -12.12 10.85
CA ALA A 74 16.50 -13.51 11.20
C ALA A 74 17.59 -14.46 10.67
N LEU A 75 18.05 -14.27 9.44
CA LEU A 75 19.17 -15.04 8.89
C LEU A 75 20.46 -14.84 9.68
N LEU A 76 20.76 -13.58 10.03
CA LEU A 76 21.93 -13.25 10.84
C LEU A 76 21.85 -13.88 12.23
N GLN A 77 20.74 -13.70 12.95
CA GLN A 77 20.50 -14.26 14.28
C GLN A 77 20.58 -15.79 14.27
N THR A 78 20.02 -16.42 13.23
CA THR A 78 20.12 -17.87 13.04
C THR A 78 21.57 -18.30 12.82
N SER A 79 22.35 -17.54 12.03
CA SER A 79 23.78 -17.82 11.83
C SER A 79 24.58 -17.70 13.12
N GLU A 80 24.30 -16.69 13.95
CA GLU A 80 24.93 -16.49 15.25
C GLU A 80 24.60 -17.64 16.21
N ARG A 81 23.31 -17.97 16.33
CA ARG A 81 22.81 -19.07 17.17
C ARG A 81 23.41 -20.42 16.79
N LEU A 82 23.67 -20.65 15.51
CA LEU A 82 24.28 -21.88 15.00
C LEU A 82 25.82 -21.85 15.00
N GLY A 83 26.46 -20.73 15.35
CA GLY A 83 27.92 -20.58 15.24
C GLY A 83 28.43 -20.56 13.79
N LEU A 84 27.59 -20.16 12.84
CA LEU A 84 27.84 -20.16 11.40
C LEU A 84 28.01 -18.75 10.80
N THR A 85 28.16 -17.71 11.61
CA THR A 85 28.28 -16.32 11.13
C THR A 85 29.44 -16.13 10.14
N ALA A 86 30.63 -16.62 10.45
CA ALA A 86 31.79 -16.48 9.55
C ALA A 86 31.58 -17.23 8.20
N PRO A 87 31.17 -18.52 8.19
CA PRO A 87 30.78 -19.19 6.95
C PRO A 87 29.68 -18.47 6.16
N PHE A 88 28.70 -17.88 6.86
CA PHE A 88 27.62 -17.13 6.23
C PHE A 88 28.13 -15.86 5.55
N LEU A 89 28.98 -15.08 6.20
CA LEU A 89 29.59 -13.89 5.62
C LEU A 89 30.49 -14.23 4.42
N GLU A 90 31.25 -15.33 4.50
CA GLU A 90 32.06 -15.82 3.37
C GLU A 90 31.17 -16.21 2.19
N ALA A 91 30.06 -16.90 2.44
CA ALA A 91 29.09 -17.25 1.41
C ALA A 91 28.49 -15.99 0.78
N LEU A 92 28.06 -15.00 1.59
CA LEU A 92 27.52 -13.72 1.10
C LEU A 92 28.51 -12.97 0.19
N GLY A 93 29.81 -13.00 0.51
CA GLY A 93 30.86 -12.40 -0.32
C GLY A 93 31.00 -13.03 -1.71
N LYS A 94 30.45 -14.22 -1.93
CA LYS A 94 30.46 -14.93 -3.23
C LYS A 94 29.18 -14.69 -4.05
N MET A 95 28.16 -14.05 -3.48
CA MET A 95 26.85 -13.84 -4.13
C MET A 95 26.67 -12.39 -4.57
N LYS A 96 25.86 -12.18 -5.60
CA LYS A 96 25.31 -10.86 -5.89
C LYS A 96 24.12 -10.60 -4.96
N VAL A 97 24.29 -9.68 -4.02
CA VAL A 97 23.24 -9.35 -3.03
C VAL A 97 22.38 -8.18 -3.51
N GLY A 98 21.08 -8.41 -3.64
CA GLY A 98 20.08 -7.36 -3.84
C GLY A 98 19.30 -7.09 -2.57
N ALA A 99 18.90 -5.84 -2.35
CA ALA A 99 18.19 -5.43 -1.14
C ALA A 99 16.99 -4.55 -1.44
N ARG A 100 15.83 -4.88 -0.85
CA ARG A 100 14.63 -4.05 -0.89
C ARG A 100 14.48 -3.20 0.38
N GLY A 101 14.33 -1.90 0.24
CA GLY A 101 14.05 -0.93 1.29
C GLY A 101 15.26 -0.61 2.16
N TYR A 102 15.25 0.59 2.74
CA TYR A 102 16.34 1.10 3.57
C TYR A 102 16.62 0.23 4.81
N LYS A 103 15.61 -0.46 5.35
CA LYS A 103 15.76 -1.34 6.52
C LYS A 103 16.68 -2.53 6.22
N THR A 104 16.49 -3.18 5.08
CA THR A 104 17.33 -4.29 4.60
C THR A 104 18.76 -3.82 4.36
N VAL A 105 18.91 -2.68 3.70
CA VAL A 105 20.23 -2.05 3.45
C VAL A 105 20.95 -1.72 4.75
N ASN A 106 20.23 -1.23 5.77
CA ASN A 106 20.81 -0.93 7.07
C ASN A 106 21.34 -2.18 7.78
N VAL A 107 20.68 -3.33 7.62
CA VAL A 107 21.17 -4.61 8.17
C VAL A 107 22.42 -5.05 7.43
N LEU A 108 22.42 -5.03 6.09
CA LEU A 108 23.60 -5.37 5.28
C LEU A 108 24.81 -4.48 5.58
N ARG A 109 24.58 -3.17 5.80
CA ARG A 109 25.64 -2.22 6.15
C ARG A 109 26.34 -2.59 7.46
N LYS A 110 25.59 -3.08 8.46
CA LYS A 110 26.18 -3.57 9.73
C LYS A 110 27.11 -4.78 9.51
N LEU A 111 26.89 -5.53 8.43
CA LEU A 111 27.69 -6.69 8.03
C LEU A 111 28.84 -6.33 7.07
N GLY A 112 29.03 -5.05 6.75
CA GLY A 112 30.03 -4.61 5.77
C GLY A 112 29.68 -4.98 4.33
N ILE A 113 28.43 -5.35 4.04
CA ILE A 113 27.97 -5.75 2.71
C ILE A 113 27.29 -4.57 2.03
N THR A 114 27.76 -4.24 0.83
CA THR A 114 27.08 -3.28 -0.04
C THR A 114 26.28 -4.06 -1.07
N PRO A 115 24.94 -3.93 -1.11
CA PRO A 115 24.14 -4.61 -2.12
C PRO A 115 24.49 -4.07 -3.52
N VAL A 116 24.55 -4.96 -4.50
CA VAL A 116 24.85 -4.59 -5.90
C VAL A 116 23.65 -3.98 -6.61
N ILE A 117 22.45 -4.22 -6.08
CA ILE A 117 21.20 -3.60 -6.53
C ILE A 117 20.34 -3.23 -5.32
N ARG A 118 19.59 -2.14 -5.44
CA ARG A 118 18.66 -1.68 -4.43
C ARG A 118 17.50 -0.95 -5.10
N ASP A 119 16.29 -1.22 -4.67
CA ASP A 119 15.10 -0.43 -5.03
C ASP A 119 15.23 1.06 -4.65
N ASN A 120 14.53 1.89 -5.42
CA ASN A 120 14.41 3.32 -5.17
C ASN A 120 13.13 3.71 -4.42
N ASP A 121 12.16 2.79 -4.30
CA ASP A 121 10.77 3.12 -3.93
C ASP A 121 10.15 2.21 -2.86
N GLY A 122 10.91 1.28 -2.29
CA GLY A 122 10.44 0.31 -1.29
C GLY A 122 9.91 -0.99 -1.89
N THR A 123 9.80 -1.10 -3.22
CA THR A 123 9.05 -2.18 -3.89
C THR A 123 9.95 -3.30 -4.40
N THR A 124 9.41 -4.51 -4.47
CA THR A 124 10.14 -5.67 -5.02
C THR A 124 10.29 -5.53 -6.54
N ALA A 125 9.26 -4.99 -7.20
CA ALA A 125 9.30 -4.64 -8.61
C ALA A 125 10.42 -3.63 -8.93
N GLY A 126 10.58 -2.59 -8.11
CA GLY A 126 11.66 -1.63 -8.21
C GLY A 126 13.03 -2.30 -8.08
N MET A 127 13.22 -3.18 -7.09
CA MET A 127 14.46 -3.95 -6.95
C MET A 127 14.74 -4.85 -8.17
N LEU A 128 13.71 -5.52 -8.72
CA LEU A 128 13.86 -6.36 -9.92
C LEU A 128 14.18 -5.53 -11.18
N ALA A 129 13.66 -4.31 -11.28
CA ALA A 129 13.99 -3.40 -12.39
C ALA A 129 15.48 -3.04 -12.39
N GLU A 130 16.06 -2.82 -11.22
CA GLU A 130 17.50 -2.53 -11.03
C GLU A 130 18.41 -3.72 -11.39
N MET A 131 17.87 -4.93 -11.53
CA MET A 131 18.62 -6.05 -12.11
C MET A 131 18.93 -5.85 -13.60
N GLY A 132 18.21 -4.95 -14.28
CA GLY A 132 18.37 -4.66 -15.71
C GLY A 132 18.45 -5.92 -16.56
N ASP A 133 19.39 -5.93 -17.51
CA ASP A 133 19.63 -7.03 -18.46
C ASP A 133 20.55 -8.14 -17.90
N ALA A 134 20.69 -8.26 -16.57
CA ALA A 134 21.46 -9.34 -15.98
C ALA A 134 21.02 -10.71 -16.55
N ASP A 135 21.98 -11.48 -17.07
CA ASP A 135 21.71 -12.84 -17.54
C ASP A 135 21.42 -13.77 -16.36
N LEU A 136 20.19 -14.26 -16.29
CA LEU A 136 19.74 -15.18 -15.25
C LEU A 136 19.63 -16.63 -15.73
N ARG A 137 19.97 -16.94 -16.99
CA ARG A 137 19.82 -18.29 -17.54
C ARG A 137 20.65 -19.31 -16.75
N GLY A 138 19.96 -20.28 -16.15
CA GLY A 138 20.57 -21.31 -15.32
C GLY A 138 21.15 -20.80 -14.00
N LYS A 139 20.94 -19.52 -13.66
CA LYS A 139 21.46 -18.91 -12.44
C LYS A 139 20.56 -19.23 -11.26
N ARG A 140 21.19 -19.60 -10.14
CA ARG A 140 20.47 -19.84 -8.89
C ARG A 140 20.18 -18.52 -8.19
N VAL A 141 18.90 -18.23 -8.01
CA VAL A 141 18.42 -17.00 -7.36
C VAL A 141 17.64 -17.38 -6.12
N VAL A 142 18.13 -16.97 -4.96
CA VAL A 142 17.44 -17.15 -3.68
C VAL A 142 16.73 -15.86 -3.31
N LEU A 143 15.42 -15.92 -3.10
CA LEU A 143 14.58 -14.78 -2.76
C LEU A 143 14.08 -14.93 -1.31
N GLN A 144 14.58 -14.09 -0.40
CA GLN A 144 14.08 -14.04 0.97
C GLN A 144 12.78 -13.25 1.03
N LEU A 145 11.73 -13.88 1.55
CA LEU A 145 10.36 -13.36 1.60
C LEU A 145 9.86 -13.17 3.03
N TYR A 146 8.73 -12.50 3.21
CA TYR A 146 8.11 -12.26 4.52
C TYR A 146 7.18 -13.41 4.94
N GLY A 147 7.57 -14.67 4.69
CA GLY A 147 6.83 -15.85 5.14
C GLY A 147 5.65 -16.32 4.28
N ASP A 148 5.33 -15.60 3.19
CA ASP A 148 4.40 -16.07 2.17
C ASP A 148 5.14 -16.23 0.82
N PRO A 149 4.78 -17.24 0.01
CA PRO A 149 5.29 -17.39 -1.35
C PRO A 149 5.00 -16.16 -2.21
N ALA A 150 5.86 -15.89 -3.21
CA ALA A 150 5.71 -14.75 -4.11
C ALA A 150 5.71 -15.22 -5.57
N PRO A 151 4.64 -15.91 -6.03
CA PRO A 151 4.63 -16.60 -7.31
C PRO A 151 4.81 -15.67 -8.51
N LYS A 152 4.31 -14.43 -8.46
CA LYS A 152 4.52 -13.45 -9.54
C LYS A 152 5.98 -13.01 -9.63
N ILE A 153 6.64 -12.76 -8.49
CA ILE A 153 8.05 -12.34 -8.45
C ILE A 153 8.95 -13.49 -8.91
N THR A 154 8.73 -14.69 -8.37
CA THR A 154 9.50 -15.87 -8.77
C THR A 154 9.19 -16.28 -10.22
N GLY A 155 7.96 -16.08 -10.70
CA GLY A 155 7.57 -16.23 -12.10
C GLY A 155 8.40 -15.34 -13.04
N LYS A 156 8.45 -14.03 -12.78
CA LYS A 156 9.27 -13.08 -13.56
C LYS A 156 10.76 -13.45 -13.61
N LEU A 157 11.30 -13.92 -12.49
CA LEU A 157 12.70 -14.37 -12.46
C LEU A 157 12.91 -15.67 -13.28
N ARG A 158 11.97 -16.62 -13.20
CA ARG A 158 11.99 -17.86 -13.99
C ARG A 158 11.81 -17.60 -15.49
N GLU A 159 10.97 -16.63 -15.87
CA GLU A 159 10.82 -16.18 -17.27
C GLU A 159 12.14 -15.66 -17.85
N ARG A 160 13.02 -15.10 -17.01
CA ARG A 160 14.39 -14.71 -17.36
C ARG A 160 15.40 -15.87 -17.35
N GLY A 161 14.95 -17.09 -17.09
CA GLY A 161 15.77 -18.31 -17.08
C GLY A 161 16.40 -18.68 -15.74
N ALA A 162 16.03 -18.00 -14.65
CA ALA A 162 16.55 -18.28 -13.32
C ALA A 162 16.00 -19.59 -12.73
N VAL A 163 16.83 -20.26 -11.92
CA VAL A 163 16.40 -21.30 -10.99
C VAL A 163 16.12 -20.63 -9.64
N CYS A 164 14.84 -20.36 -9.37
CA CYS A 164 14.41 -19.59 -8.19
C CYS A 164 14.01 -20.45 -7.00
N GLU A 165 14.57 -20.12 -5.85
CA GLU A 165 14.26 -20.70 -4.55
C GLU A 165 13.77 -19.60 -3.59
N GLU A 166 12.72 -19.91 -2.83
CA GLU A 166 12.16 -19.00 -1.83
C GLU A 166 12.72 -19.31 -0.44
N LEU A 167 13.19 -18.28 0.26
CA LEU A 167 13.63 -18.36 1.64
C LEU A 167 12.57 -17.71 2.53
N LEU A 168 11.86 -18.53 3.32
CA LEU A 168 10.67 -18.15 4.09
C LEU A 168 10.97 -18.21 5.60
N PRO A 169 11.60 -17.19 6.19
CA PRO A 169 11.95 -17.17 7.60
C PRO A 169 10.74 -17.22 8.54
N TYR A 170 9.53 -16.93 8.05
CA TYR A 170 8.32 -16.86 8.86
C TYR A 170 7.22 -17.78 8.36
N ARG A 171 6.33 -18.16 9.28
CA ARG A 171 5.03 -18.77 9.00
C ARG A 171 3.92 -17.86 9.51
N HIS A 172 2.92 -17.62 8.65
CA HIS A 172 1.71 -16.91 9.04
C HIS A 172 0.68 -17.88 9.60
N VAL A 173 0.12 -17.55 10.76
CA VAL A 173 -1.08 -18.18 11.30
C VAL A 173 -2.23 -17.20 11.06
N PRO A 174 -3.37 -17.64 10.50
CA PRO A 174 -4.56 -16.80 10.36
C PRO A 174 -5.00 -16.19 11.71
N PRO A 175 -5.67 -15.02 11.71
CA PRO A 175 -6.25 -14.49 12.93
C PRO A 175 -7.30 -15.45 13.49
N GLU A 176 -7.49 -15.45 14.81
CA GLU A 176 -8.56 -16.22 15.44
C GLU A 176 -9.95 -15.64 15.09
N GLY A 177 -10.95 -16.51 14.97
CA GLY A 177 -12.33 -16.14 14.66
C GLY A 177 -12.64 -16.12 13.16
N ASP A 178 -13.74 -15.48 12.81
CA ASP A 178 -14.33 -15.42 11.45
C ASP A 178 -14.24 -14.03 10.80
N SER A 179 -13.41 -13.13 11.36
CA SER A 179 -13.33 -11.72 10.95
C SER A 179 -12.98 -11.55 9.47
N VAL A 180 -12.12 -12.42 8.92
CA VAL A 180 -11.70 -12.35 7.51
C VAL A 180 -12.80 -12.88 6.60
N GLU A 181 -13.50 -13.93 7.02
CA GLU A 181 -14.65 -14.51 6.33
C GLU A 181 -15.81 -13.51 6.27
N VAL A 182 -16.10 -12.84 7.39
CA VAL A 182 -17.09 -11.77 7.47
C VAL A 182 -16.71 -10.61 6.55
N LEU A 183 -15.45 -10.16 6.57
CA LEU A 183 -14.96 -9.12 5.66
C LEU A 183 -15.17 -9.50 4.18
N ILE A 184 -14.81 -10.73 3.81
CA ILE A 184 -14.97 -11.21 2.43
C ILE A 184 -16.46 -11.18 2.05
N ASP A 185 -17.35 -11.66 2.91
CA ASP A 185 -18.80 -11.63 2.65
C ASP A 185 -19.35 -10.19 2.54
N GLU A 186 -18.88 -9.26 3.37
CA GLU A 186 -19.24 -7.85 3.32
C GLU A 186 -18.78 -7.20 2.01
N VAL A 187 -17.57 -7.49 1.55
CA VAL A 187 -17.04 -7.01 0.27
C VAL A 187 -17.86 -7.57 -0.89
N LEU A 188 -18.15 -8.88 -0.89
CA LEU A 188 -18.91 -9.52 -1.96
C LEU A 188 -20.38 -9.07 -2.04
N ARG A 189 -20.96 -8.65 -0.91
CA ARG A 189 -22.31 -8.09 -0.84
C ARG A 189 -22.35 -6.58 -1.09
N GLY A 190 -21.20 -5.91 -1.20
CA GLY A 190 -21.12 -4.46 -1.28
C GLY A 190 -21.56 -3.73 0.00
N ALA A 191 -21.51 -4.41 1.15
CA ALA A 191 -21.87 -3.85 2.46
C ALA A 191 -20.82 -2.83 2.97
N VAL A 192 -19.64 -2.82 2.37
CA VAL A 192 -18.59 -1.82 2.59
C VAL A 192 -18.18 -1.23 1.24
N GLN A 193 -17.85 0.05 1.22
CA GLN A 193 -17.43 0.75 0.00
C GLN A 193 -15.91 0.73 -0.16
N ALA A 194 -15.15 0.62 0.93
CA ALA A 194 -13.69 0.52 0.86
C ALA A 194 -13.12 -0.44 1.90
N VAL A 195 -11.95 -1.00 1.60
CA VAL A 195 -11.15 -1.81 2.55
C VAL A 195 -9.76 -1.18 2.67
N ALA A 196 -9.39 -0.77 3.87
CA ALA A 196 -8.14 -0.10 4.18
C ALA A 196 -7.12 -1.06 4.80
N PHE A 197 -6.08 -1.34 4.01
CA PHE A 197 -4.94 -2.18 4.35
C PHE A 197 -3.76 -1.33 4.82
N THR A 198 -3.23 -1.66 6.00
CA THR A 198 -2.08 -0.98 6.61
C THR A 198 -0.79 -1.80 6.57
N SER A 199 -0.87 -3.04 6.08
CA SER A 199 0.28 -3.92 5.89
C SER A 199 0.04 -4.94 4.79
N THR A 200 1.13 -5.45 4.20
CA THR A 200 1.10 -6.53 3.21
C THR A 200 0.52 -7.82 3.79
N VAL A 201 0.72 -8.08 5.09
CA VAL A 201 0.21 -9.27 5.78
C VAL A 201 -1.31 -9.33 5.72
N GLN A 202 -1.97 -8.18 5.91
CA GLN A 202 -3.42 -8.10 5.86
C GLN A 202 -3.94 -8.46 4.47
N VAL A 203 -3.27 -7.98 3.43
CA VAL A 203 -3.61 -8.30 2.04
C VAL A 203 -3.51 -9.80 1.79
N ARG A 204 -2.36 -10.40 2.13
CA ARG A 204 -2.12 -11.84 1.93
C ARG A 204 -3.10 -12.70 2.71
N CYS A 205 -3.39 -12.34 3.96
CA CYS A 205 -4.34 -13.06 4.79
C CYS A 205 -5.74 -13.08 4.16
N VAL A 206 -6.26 -11.92 3.75
CA VAL A 206 -7.58 -11.83 3.09
C VAL A 206 -7.61 -12.68 1.82
N MET A 207 -6.58 -12.59 0.98
CA MET A 207 -6.55 -13.32 -0.29
C MET A 207 -6.38 -14.83 -0.12
N ASN A 208 -5.59 -15.27 0.86
CA ASN A 208 -5.41 -16.68 1.20
C ASN A 208 -6.71 -17.30 1.72
N VAL A 209 -7.42 -16.61 2.63
CA VAL A 209 -8.72 -17.07 3.13
C VAL A 209 -9.74 -17.09 1.99
N ALA A 210 -9.78 -16.07 1.14
CA ALA A 210 -10.65 -16.05 -0.03
C ALA A 210 -10.37 -17.21 -0.99
N ALA A 211 -9.10 -17.58 -1.20
CA ALA A 211 -8.71 -18.73 -2.00
C ALA A 211 -9.17 -20.06 -1.36
N ALA A 212 -8.94 -20.24 -0.06
CA ALA A 212 -9.37 -21.43 0.68
C ALA A 212 -10.90 -21.62 0.64
N LEU A 213 -11.66 -20.53 0.59
CA LEU A 213 -13.12 -20.53 0.46
C LEU A 213 -13.61 -20.64 -0.99
N GLY A 214 -12.72 -20.68 -1.99
CA GLY A 214 -13.10 -20.64 -3.42
C GLY A 214 -13.71 -19.31 -3.88
N LYS A 215 -13.53 -18.23 -3.11
CA LYS A 215 -14.10 -16.89 -3.35
C LYS A 215 -13.10 -15.89 -3.95
N ARG A 216 -11.83 -16.27 -4.16
CA ARG A 216 -10.75 -15.40 -4.65
C ARG A 216 -11.13 -14.59 -5.89
N GLU A 217 -11.60 -15.24 -6.94
CA GLU A 217 -11.94 -14.57 -8.19
C GLU A 217 -13.15 -13.62 -8.06
N ALA A 218 -14.12 -13.98 -7.21
CA ALA A 218 -15.23 -13.09 -6.90
C ALA A 218 -14.75 -11.84 -6.13
N LEU A 219 -13.82 -12.02 -5.20
CA LEU A 219 -13.23 -10.94 -4.43
C LEU A 219 -12.42 -9.98 -5.31
N LEU A 220 -11.62 -10.50 -6.24
CA LEU A 220 -10.87 -9.68 -7.21
C LEU A 220 -11.80 -8.83 -8.07
N ARG A 221 -12.90 -9.41 -8.59
CA ARG A 221 -13.92 -8.66 -9.32
C ARG A 221 -14.58 -7.59 -8.46
N ALA A 222 -14.91 -7.92 -7.21
CA ALA A 222 -15.49 -6.94 -6.29
C ALA A 222 -14.56 -5.74 -6.05
N PHE A 223 -13.24 -5.97 -5.94
CA PHE A 223 -12.27 -4.87 -5.87
C PHE A 223 -12.11 -4.10 -7.19
N GLY A 224 -12.25 -4.77 -8.33
CA GLY A 224 -12.27 -4.14 -9.66
C GLY A 224 -13.41 -3.14 -9.81
N ASP A 225 -14.64 -3.55 -9.49
CA ASP A 225 -15.84 -2.85 -9.96
C ASP A 225 -16.60 -2.08 -8.86
N GLY A 226 -16.59 -2.59 -7.61
CA GLY A 226 -17.47 -2.10 -6.55
C GLY A 226 -16.71 -1.48 -5.39
N VAL A 227 -15.95 -2.31 -4.67
CA VAL A 227 -15.31 -1.95 -3.40
C VAL A 227 -13.91 -1.44 -3.66
N LEU A 228 -13.53 -0.30 -3.09
CA LEU A 228 -12.20 0.26 -3.26
C LEU A 228 -11.19 -0.43 -2.33
N ALA A 229 -10.17 -1.06 -2.90
CA ALA A 229 -8.99 -1.48 -2.13
C ALA A 229 -8.08 -0.27 -1.88
N VAL A 230 -7.75 -0.02 -0.62
CA VAL A 230 -6.94 1.12 -0.20
C VAL A 230 -5.73 0.63 0.58
N ALA A 231 -4.54 1.08 0.19
CA ALA A 231 -3.28 0.80 0.86
C ALA A 231 -2.75 2.07 1.56
N VAL A 232 -2.12 1.89 2.72
CA VAL A 232 -1.48 2.99 3.45
C VAL A 232 -0.24 3.55 2.74
N GLY A 233 0.37 2.79 1.83
CA GLY A 233 1.58 3.18 1.10
C GLY A 233 1.95 2.17 0.02
N LYS A 234 3.00 2.49 -0.76
CA LYS A 234 3.38 1.79 -2.01
C LYS A 234 3.63 0.30 -1.80
N VAL A 235 4.25 -0.08 -0.70
CA VAL A 235 4.53 -1.49 -0.38
C VAL A 235 3.26 -2.32 -0.20
N THR A 236 2.24 -1.75 0.45
CA THR A 236 0.96 -2.46 0.62
C THR A 236 0.16 -2.46 -0.68
N ALA A 237 0.28 -1.40 -1.48
CA ALA A 237 -0.31 -1.34 -2.81
C ALA A 237 0.29 -2.38 -3.76
N GLU A 238 1.62 -2.54 -3.76
CA GLU A 238 2.32 -3.58 -4.53
C GLU A 238 1.78 -4.97 -4.16
N ALA A 239 1.58 -5.27 -2.86
CA ALA A 239 1.02 -6.54 -2.45
C ALA A 239 -0.40 -6.78 -3.01
N LEU A 240 -1.26 -5.77 -3.03
CA LEU A 240 -2.61 -5.86 -3.63
C LEU A 240 -2.52 -6.14 -5.13
N THR A 241 -1.67 -5.40 -5.86
CA THR A 241 -1.42 -5.62 -7.29
C THR A 241 -0.85 -7.01 -7.56
N GLU A 242 0.03 -7.51 -6.68
CA GLU A 242 0.57 -8.86 -6.77
C GLU A 242 -0.50 -9.93 -6.54
N GLU A 243 -1.56 -9.66 -5.77
CA GLU A 243 -2.72 -10.55 -5.69
C GLU A 243 -3.65 -10.46 -6.91
N GLY A 244 -3.45 -9.47 -7.78
CA GLY A 244 -4.29 -9.23 -8.96
C GLY A 244 -5.39 -8.20 -8.73
N VAL A 245 -5.32 -7.42 -7.66
CA VAL A 245 -6.19 -6.25 -7.50
C VAL A 245 -5.69 -5.16 -8.44
N GLU A 246 -6.46 -4.86 -9.48
CA GLU A 246 -6.06 -3.89 -10.52
C GLU A 246 -6.30 -2.44 -10.07
N ARG A 247 -7.33 -2.20 -9.26
CA ARG A 247 -7.71 -0.88 -8.78
C ARG A 247 -7.33 -0.70 -7.30
N VAL A 248 -6.20 -0.04 -7.06
CA VAL A 248 -5.68 0.23 -5.71
C VAL A 248 -5.47 1.73 -5.51
N LEU A 249 -6.04 2.28 -4.44
CA LEU A 249 -5.77 3.65 -4.00
C LEU A 249 -4.69 3.66 -2.91
N TYR A 250 -3.71 4.54 -3.00
CA TYR A 250 -2.76 4.83 -1.92
C TYR A 250 -2.26 6.27 -2.00
N PRO A 251 -1.91 6.91 -0.86
CA PRO A 251 -1.39 8.27 -0.85
C PRO A 251 0.08 8.34 -1.27
N GLU A 252 0.54 9.50 -1.74
CA GLU A 252 1.97 9.78 -1.94
C GLU A 252 2.74 9.77 -0.63
N GLU A 253 2.18 10.42 0.40
CA GLU A 253 2.68 10.31 1.77
C GLU A 253 2.15 9.04 2.42
N GLU A 254 3.03 8.08 2.73
CA GLU A 254 2.67 6.77 3.28
C GLU A 254 2.27 6.83 4.78
N ARG A 255 1.21 7.59 5.08
CA ARG A 255 0.68 7.87 6.43
C ARG A 255 -0.83 7.61 6.48
N MET A 256 -1.33 7.19 7.64
CA MET A 256 -2.77 6.89 7.79
C MET A 256 -3.66 8.12 7.55
N GLY A 257 -3.25 9.30 8.01
CA GLY A 257 -4.00 10.53 7.75
C GLY A 257 -4.10 10.83 6.26
N SER A 258 -2.98 10.74 5.55
CA SER A 258 -2.91 10.93 4.09
C SER A 258 -3.73 9.87 3.33
N MET A 259 -3.76 8.62 3.81
CA MET A 259 -4.62 7.56 3.29
C MET A 259 -6.11 7.91 3.44
N VAL A 260 -6.54 8.37 4.62
CA VAL A 260 -7.95 8.77 4.84
C VAL A 260 -8.33 9.98 3.99
N VAL A 261 -7.42 10.95 3.84
CA VAL A 261 -7.61 12.09 2.93
C VAL A 261 -7.75 11.62 1.48
N ALA A 262 -6.96 10.64 1.05
CA ALA A 262 -7.07 10.06 -0.29
C ALA A 262 -8.45 9.40 -0.51
N ILE A 263 -8.95 8.63 0.48
CA ILE A 263 -10.29 8.03 0.42
C ILE A 263 -11.36 9.13 0.31
N SER A 264 -11.27 10.16 1.14
CA SER A 264 -12.19 11.30 1.13
C SER A 264 -12.21 12.03 -0.22
N LYS A 265 -11.04 12.26 -0.83
CA LYS A 265 -10.94 12.84 -2.17
C LYS A 265 -11.57 11.94 -3.24
N TYR A 266 -11.34 10.63 -3.16
CA TYR A 266 -11.88 9.65 -4.10
C TYR A 266 -13.42 9.63 -4.11
N TYR A 267 -14.06 9.64 -2.94
CA TYR A 267 -15.52 9.65 -2.86
C TYR A 267 -16.11 11.04 -3.12
N GLY A 268 -15.43 12.11 -2.69
CA GLY A 268 -15.86 13.48 -2.96
C GLY A 268 -15.93 13.83 -4.46
N SER A 269 -14.99 13.31 -5.28
CA SER A 269 -15.03 13.53 -6.74
C SER A 269 -16.13 12.74 -7.43
N ARG A 270 -16.48 11.54 -6.93
CA ARG A 270 -17.58 10.73 -7.48
C ARG A 270 -18.95 11.36 -7.23
N SER A 271 -19.19 11.92 -6.05
CA SER A 271 -20.45 12.60 -5.75
C SER A 271 -20.67 13.85 -6.61
N ALA A 272 -19.59 14.52 -7.03
CA ALA A 272 -19.68 15.66 -7.96
C ALA A 272 -20.07 15.22 -9.38
N ILE A 273 -19.50 14.11 -9.87
CA ILE A 273 -19.78 13.59 -11.22
C ILE A 273 -21.24 13.08 -11.33
N SER A 274 -21.76 12.40 -10.30
CA SER A 274 -23.16 11.97 -10.28
C SER A 274 -24.17 13.13 -10.13
N GLY A 275 -23.70 14.30 -9.67
CA GLY A 275 -24.52 15.51 -9.54
C GLY A 275 -24.65 16.30 -10.84
N GLU A 276 -23.65 16.25 -11.74
CA GLU A 276 -23.67 16.97 -13.02
C GLU A 276 -24.53 16.27 -14.09
N GLU A 277 -24.67 14.94 -14.07
CA GLU A 277 -25.57 14.22 -15.00
C GLU A 277 -27.06 14.46 -14.70
N CYS A 278 -27.42 14.84 -13.48
CA CYS A 278 -28.82 15.13 -13.10
C CYS A 278 -29.27 16.55 -13.53
N GLY A 279 -28.37 17.39 -14.04
CA GLY A 279 -28.62 18.78 -14.37
C GLY A 279 -29.03 19.08 -15.82
N LYS A 280 -29.18 18.07 -16.70
CA LYS A 280 -29.45 18.29 -18.14
C LYS A 280 -30.86 17.97 -18.63
N ASP A 281 -31.76 17.46 -17.78
CA ASP A 281 -33.11 17.04 -18.21
C ASP A 281 -34.26 17.86 -17.59
N LYS A 282 -34.03 19.14 -17.27
CA LYS A 282 -35.10 20.03 -16.78
C LYS A 282 -34.95 21.46 -17.28
N GLU A 283 -35.17 21.66 -18.57
CA GLU A 283 -35.61 22.94 -19.15
C GLU A 283 -35.97 22.65 -20.61
N ASP A 284 -37.23 22.27 -20.86
CA ASP A 284 -37.91 22.41 -22.17
C ASP A 284 -39.37 21.91 -22.07
N GLU A 285 -40.17 22.49 -21.18
CA GLU A 285 -41.63 22.49 -21.32
C GLU A 285 -42.20 23.78 -20.72
N GLU A 286 -42.05 24.89 -21.44
CA GLU A 286 -43.01 26.01 -21.41
C GLU A 286 -42.68 27.01 -22.52
N GLY A 287 -43.46 27.00 -23.61
CA GLY A 287 -43.31 28.02 -24.66
C GLY A 287 -43.96 27.69 -26.00
N LYS A 288 -45.30 27.74 -26.09
CA LYS A 288 -45.99 27.98 -27.38
C LYS A 288 -47.14 28.95 -27.20
N ARG A 289 -46.92 30.22 -27.59
CA ARG A 289 -47.87 31.09 -28.31
C ARG A 289 -47.25 32.48 -28.54
N GLY A 290 -47.24 32.92 -29.81
CA GLY A 290 -47.13 34.34 -30.18
C GLY A 290 -46.20 34.64 -31.37
N GLU A 291 -46.79 34.71 -32.56
CA GLU A 291 -46.42 35.57 -33.72
C GLU A 291 -45.99 37.00 -33.29
N ALA A 292 -45.29 37.86 -34.03
CA ALA A 292 -44.60 37.91 -35.33
C ALA A 292 -43.75 39.21 -35.34
N ASP A 293 -43.10 39.50 -36.48
CA ASP A 293 -42.68 40.81 -37.00
C ASP A 293 -41.20 41.27 -36.83
N GLU A 294 -40.49 41.10 -37.96
CA GLU A 294 -39.76 42.11 -38.76
C GLU A 294 -38.65 43.05 -38.21
N GLU A 295 -37.53 42.97 -38.95
CA GLU A 295 -36.60 44.03 -39.41
C GLU A 295 -35.59 44.73 -38.48
N GLY A 296 -34.36 44.87 -38.99
CA GLY A 296 -33.41 45.94 -38.63
C GLY A 296 -32.04 45.47 -38.13
N ARG A 297 -31.05 45.15 -38.98
CA ARG A 297 -30.08 46.07 -39.63
C ARG A 297 -28.90 46.53 -38.73
N TYR A 298 -27.69 46.17 -39.18
CA TYR A 298 -26.37 46.85 -39.05
C TYR A 298 -25.61 46.88 -37.71
N GLY A 299 -24.34 46.43 -37.76
CA GLY A 299 -23.23 47.36 -37.44
C GLY A 299 -22.07 46.88 -36.53
N LYS A 300 -20.98 46.43 -37.17
CA LYS A 300 -19.57 46.87 -36.96
C LYS A 300 -18.88 46.80 -35.56
N LYS A 301 -17.78 46.03 -35.57
CA LYS A 301 -16.35 46.41 -35.29
C LYS A 301 -15.90 46.86 -33.89
N GLY A 302 -14.74 46.30 -33.50
CA GLY A 302 -13.68 46.94 -32.69
C GLY A 302 -13.10 45.98 -31.65
N LYS A 303 -12.03 45.21 -31.87
CA LYS A 303 -10.58 45.52 -31.95
C LYS A 303 -9.93 46.13 -30.70
N ASN A 304 -8.83 45.46 -30.30
CA ASN A 304 -7.63 45.92 -29.55
C ASN A 304 -7.82 46.13 -28.03
N GLY A 305 -6.84 45.91 -27.16
CA GLY A 305 -5.41 45.59 -27.23
C GLY A 305 -4.94 45.33 -25.79
N GLU A 306 -4.01 44.40 -25.55
CA GLU A 306 -2.60 44.66 -25.22
C GLU A 306 -2.33 45.23 -23.79
N GLU A 307 -1.51 44.46 -23.05
CA GLU A 307 -0.46 44.90 -22.08
C GLU A 307 -0.89 45.70 -20.82
N SER A 308 -0.28 45.57 -19.65
CA SER A 308 0.86 44.82 -19.10
C SER A 308 0.93 45.09 -17.58
N LYS A 309 1.84 44.37 -16.90
CA LYS A 309 2.58 44.70 -15.65
C LYS A 309 2.10 44.19 -14.29
N GLU A 310 2.97 43.31 -13.79
CA GLU A 310 3.71 43.36 -12.51
C GLU A 310 2.95 43.63 -11.21
N GLY A 311 2.99 42.62 -10.34
CA GLY A 311 2.83 42.75 -8.90
C GLY A 311 3.42 41.53 -8.20
N LYS A 312 4.68 41.61 -7.78
CA LYS A 312 5.27 40.76 -6.75
C LYS A 312 4.52 40.99 -5.44
N GLU A 313 4.17 39.93 -4.70
CA GLU A 313 4.28 39.89 -3.25
C GLU A 313 3.89 38.51 -2.67
N GLY A 314 4.76 38.00 -1.78
CA GLY A 314 4.30 37.29 -0.59
C GLY A 314 4.22 35.77 -0.66
N GLU A 315 5.35 35.10 -0.43
CA GLU A 315 5.39 33.78 0.21
C GLU A 315 4.51 33.78 1.47
N LYS A 316 3.58 32.84 1.57
CA LYS A 316 3.06 32.35 2.85
C LYS A 316 3.31 30.85 2.91
N SER A 317 4.15 30.48 3.87
CA SER A 317 4.48 29.10 4.19
C SER A 317 3.27 28.38 4.78
N GLU A 318 3.06 27.13 4.36
CA GLU A 318 2.07 26.16 4.83
C GLU A 318 2.29 25.67 6.29
N ALA A 319 2.89 26.50 7.15
CA ALA A 319 3.22 26.15 8.54
C ALA A 319 2.13 26.52 9.56
N ASP A 320 1.12 27.31 9.19
CA ASP A 320 0.15 27.87 10.14
C ASP A 320 -1.20 27.15 10.20
N GLU A 321 -1.45 26.12 9.38
CA GLU A 321 -2.74 25.39 9.40
C GLU A 321 -2.74 24.13 10.31
N PHE A 322 -1.60 23.80 10.94
CA PHE A 322 -1.44 22.56 11.72
C PHE A 322 -1.62 22.72 13.25
N ALA A 323 -1.87 23.92 13.77
CA ALA A 323 -1.93 24.17 15.22
C ALA A 323 -3.30 23.90 15.87
N ALA A 324 -4.36 23.58 15.12
CA ALA A 324 -5.72 23.46 15.66
C ALA A 324 -6.14 22.05 16.15
N VAL A 325 -5.23 21.05 16.15
CA VAL A 325 -5.59 19.65 16.49
C VAL A 325 -4.79 19.07 17.68
N ALA A 326 -3.83 19.80 18.24
CA ALA A 326 -2.93 19.29 19.29
C ALA A 326 -3.12 19.95 20.69
N GLY A 327 -4.33 20.41 21.00
CA GLY A 327 -4.58 21.27 22.16
C GLY A 327 -5.38 20.66 23.32
N ILE A 328 -5.25 19.38 23.68
CA ILE A 328 -5.72 18.85 24.98
C ILE A 328 -4.85 17.65 25.41
N ALA A 329 -3.81 17.91 26.20
CA ALA A 329 -3.27 17.02 27.26
C ALA A 329 -1.97 17.62 27.82
N GLY A 330 -2.09 18.67 28.63
CA GLY A 330 -1.04 19.19 29.48
C GLY A 330 -1.65 19.60 30.81
N ASP A 331 -1.61 18.70 31.80
CA ASP A 331 -1.15 18.97 33.16
C ASP A 331 -1.59 17.87 34.12
N CYS A 332 -0.62 17.07 34.56
CA CYS A 332 -0.48 16.66 35.95
C CYS A 332 0.93 16.11 36.14
N ALA A 333 1.86 17.01 36.45
CA ALA A 333 3.18 16.68 36.94
C ALA A 333 3.16 16.36 38.45
N ALA A 334 4.12 15.54 38.86
CA ALA A 334 4.82 15.57 40.15
C ALA A 334 4.18 14.94 41.41
N SER A 335 4.53 13.67 41.65
CA SER A 335 5.11 13.12 42.90
C SER A 335 5.30 11.62 42.69
N GLY A 336 6.39 10.93 43.01
CA GLY A 336 7.63 11.22 43.72
C GLY A 336 8.30 9.85 43.92
N MET A 337 9.63 9.83 43.91
CA MET A 337 10.49 8.65 44.12
C MET A 337 10.08 7.77 45.31
N LYS A 338 10.19 6.44 45.17
CA LYS A 338 11.19 5.61 45.87
C LYS A 338 10.99 4.10 45.59
N LEU A 339 12.14 3.48 45.27
CA LEU A 339 12.51 2.05 45.26
C LEU A 339 11.84 1.14 44.24
#